data_AF-A0A106QCZ9-F1
#
_entry.id   AF-A0A106QCZ9-F1
#
_cell.length_a   1.000
_cell.length_b   1.000
_cell.length_c   1.000
_cell.angle_alpha   90.00
_cell.angle_beta   90.00
_cell.angle_gamma   90.00
#
_symmetry.space_group_name_H-M   'P 1'
#
loop_
_entity.id
_entity.type
_entity.pdbx_description
1 polymer ?
#
loop_
_entity_poly.entity_id
_entity_poly.type
_entity_poly.pdbx_seq_one_letter_code
_entity_poly.pdbx_strand_id
1 'polypeptide(L)'
;MAARTTDWDLLELFKKLAVSKLFADAVKPYCYADLITAACRRIKDEEVPFLLKAVERTDAARMVREVLSQEDADVVLRQVVRRAFLHAPREEAPLMEVFRWCERTGITPERGHTLALAIEAKMDMDDLDTICDLTHDAYYPTLRSRRAEALALAA
;
A
#
# COMPACT_ATOMS: atom_id res chain seq x y z
N MET A 1 -33.26 6.16 1.36
CA MET A 1 -31.91 5.59 1.46
C MET A 1 -30.92 6.57 0.86
N ALA A 2 -30.29 7.41 1.68
CA ALA A 2 -29.26 8.34 1.22
C ALA A 2 -27.95 7.97 1.91
N ALA A 3 -27.22 6.98 1.35
CA ALA A 3 -25.86 6.69 1.77
C ALA A 3 -24.92 7.73 1.15
N ARG A 4 -25.02 8.99 1.58
CA ARG A 4 -23.90 9.93 1.44
C ARG A 4 -22.92 9.59 2.55
N THR A 5 -22.25 8.45 2.40
CA THR A 5 -21.03 8.16 3.18
C THR A 5 -20.03 9.20 2.73
N THR A 6 -19.75 10.16 3.59
CA THR A 6 -18.63 11.08 3.38
C THR A 6 -17.34 10.26 3.37
N ASP A 7 -16.32 10.73 2.68
CA ASP A 7 -15.04 10.03 2.61
C ASP A 7 -14.42 9.87 4.03
N TRP A 8 -14.75 10.78 4.94
CA TRP A 8 -14.45 10.69 6.37
C TRP A 8 -15.10 9.48 7.07
N ASP A 9 -16.35 9.15 6.72
CA ASP A 9 -17.05 7.98 7.27
C ASP A 9 -16.32 6.69 6.87
N LEU A 10 -15.80 6.63 5.64
CA LEU A 10 -15.06 5.49 5.12
C LEU A 10 -13.75 5.27 5.90
N LEU A 11 -13.06 6.35 6.25
CA LEU A 11 -11.84 6.28 7.04
C LEU A 11 -12.12 5.90 8.51
N GLU A 12 -13.26 6.31 9.06
CA GLU A 12 -13.69 5.90 10.40
C GLU A 12 -13.96 4.38 10.48
N LEU A 13 -14.35 3.75 9.37
CA LEU A 13 -14.60 2.30 9.33
C LEU A 13 -13.36 1.48 9.69
N PHE A 14 -12.14 1.95 9.42
CA PHE A 14 -10.92 1.23 9.83
C PHE A 14 -10.89 1.05 11.35
N LYS A 15 -11.16 2.14 12.10
CA LYS A 15 -11.18 2.12 13.56
C LYS A 15 -12.34 1.29 14.09
N LYS A 16 -13.52 1.42 13.48
CA LYS A 16 -14.72 0.66 13.86
C LYS A 16 -14.51 -0.83 13.65
N LEU A 17 -13.88 -1.24 12.53
CA LEU A 17 -13.58 -2.63 12.22
C LEU A 17 -12.60 -3.24 13.24
N ALA A 18 -11.57 -2.49 13.64
CA ALA A 18 -10.59 -2.95 14.63
C ALA A 18 -11.26 -3.41 15.95
N VAL A 19 -12.18 -2.59 16.47
CA VAL A 19 -12.88 -2.86 17.74
C VAL A 19 -14.19 -3.63 17.58
N SER A 20 -14.59 -3.94 16.34
CA SER A 20 -15.86 -4.60 16.07
C SER A 20 -15.86 -6.03 16.61
N LYS A 21 -16.97 -6.38 17.28
CA LYS A 21 -17.31 -7.75 17.69
C LYS A 21 -18.24 -8.45 16.69
N LEU A 22 -18.69 -7.74 15.66
CA LEU A 22 -19.60 -8.29 14.64
C LEU A 22 -18.86 -9.19 13.64
N PHE A 23 -17.56 -8.96 13.46
CA PHE A 23 -16.70 -9.76 12.61
C PHE A 23 -15.75 -10.58 13.48
N ALA A 24 -15.66 -11.88 13.19
CA ALA A 24 -14.62 -12.72 13.76
C ALA A 24 -13.23 -12.21 13.35
N ASP A 25 -12.24 -12.34 14.23
CA ASP A 25 -10.90 -11.82 13.97
C ASP A 25 -10.26 -12.41 12.70
N ALA A 26 -10.54 -13.68 12.39
CA ALA A 26 -10.09 -14.33 11.17
C ALA A 26 -10.67 -13.72 9.87
N VAL A 27 -11.79 -12.99 9.96
CA VAL A 27 -12.46 -12.37 8.80
C VAL A 27 -12.05 -10.91 8.60
N LYS A 28 -11.64 -10.22 9.67
CA LYS A 28 -11.24 -8.80 9.63
C LYS A 28 -10.19 -8.47 8.56
N PRO A 29 -9.16 -9.29 8.31
CA PRO A 29 -8.21 -9.03 7.22
C PRO A 29 -8.87 -8.86 5.84
N TYR A 30 -9.86 -9.68 5.50
CA TYR A 30 -10.60 -9.56 4.24
C TYR A 30 -11.44 -8.29 4.19
N CYS A 31 -12.06 -7.92 5.32
CA CYS A 31 -12.78 -6.65 5.42
C CYS A 31 -11.84 -5.44 5.27
N TYR A 32 -10.61 -5.51 5.77
CA TYR A 32 -9.60 -4.49 5.54
C TYR A 32 -9.18 -4.42 4.08
N ALA A 33 -9.02 -5.55 3.39
CA ALA A 33 -8.71 -5.56 1.96
C ALA A 33 -9.79 -4.84 1.14
N ASP A 34 -11.06 -5.11 1.42
CA ASP A 34 -12.19 -4.42 0.79
C ASP A 34 -12.19 -2.93 1.11
N LEU A 35 -11.95 -2.58 2.38
CA LEU A 35 -11.97 -1.20 2.84
C LEU A 35 -10.82 -0.37 2.26
N ILE A 36 -9.61 -0.93 2.21
CA ILE A 36 -8.45 -0.32 1.54
C ILE A 36 -8.78 -0.09 0.06
N THR A 37 -9.29 -1.11 -0.63
CA THR A 37 -9.64 -1.03 -2.05
C THR A 37 -10.69 0.04 -2.30
N ALA A 38 -11.74 0.09 -1.47
CA ALA A 38 -12.78 1.10 -1.56
C ALA A 38 -12.24 2.51 -1.27
N ALA A 39 -11.40 2.66 -0.25
CA ALA A 39 -10.80 3.94 0.12
C ALA A 39 -9.90 4.48 -0.99
N CYS A 40 -8.98 3.69 -1.52
CA CYS A 40 -8.12 4.10 -2.63
C CYS A 40 -8.90 4.55 -3.88
N ARG A 41 -10.13 4.07 -4.08
CA ARG A 41 -10.99 4.45 -5.21
C ARG A 41 -11.85 5.69 -4.96
N ARG A 42 -12.18 5.99 -3.71
CA ARG A 42 -13.26 6.95 -3.37
C ARG A 42 -12.76 8.21 -2.71
N ILE A 43 -11.76 8.11 -1.83
CA ILE A 43 -11.29 9.27 -1.07
C ILE A 43 -10.61 10.26 -1.98
N LYS A 44 -10.70 11.54 -1.63
CA LYS A 44 -10.05 12.61 -2.38
C LYS A 44 -8.57 12.70 -2.05
N ASP A 45 -7.84 13.45 -2.86
CA ASP A 45 -6.39 13.61 -2.72
C ASP A 45 -6.02 14.28 -1.39
N GLU A 46 -6.85 15.20 -0.91
CA GLU A 46 -6.63 15.89 0.38
C GLU A 46 -6.76 14.93 1.58
N GLU A 47 -7.39 13.76 1.37
CA GLU A 47 -7.69 12.80 2.42
C GLU A 47 -6.71 11.62 2.47
N VAL A 48 -5.81 11.52 1.48
CA VAL A 48 -4.78 10.48 1.44
C VAL A 48 -3.99 10.37 2.75
N PRO A 49 -3.56 11.47 3.42
CA PRO A 49 -2.87 11.37 4.71
C PRO A 49 -3.67 10.65 5.79
N PHE A 50 -5.00 10.76 5.78
CA PHE A 50 -5.84 10.09 6.74
C PHE A 50 -5.96 8.60 6.43
N LEU A 51 -5.99 8.21 5.15
CA LEU A 51 -5.91 6.80 4.75
C LEU A 51 -4.59 6.17 5.18
N LEU A 52 -3.45 6.81 4.89
CA LEU A 52 -2.15 6.27 5.27
C LEU A 52 -2.04 6.08 6.79
N LYS A 53 -2.52 7.06 7.57
CA LYS A 53 -2.59 6.96 9.04
C LYS A 53 -3.57 5.88 9.51
N ALA A 54 -4.69 5.68 8.82
CA ALA A 54 -5.65 4.63 9.18
C ALA A 54 -5.03 3.25 8.97
N VAL A 55 -4.41 3.01 7.80
CA VAL A 55 -3.72 1.76 7.47
C VAL A 55 -2.61 1.45 8.48
N GLU A 56 -1.80 2.44 8.84
CA GLU A 56 -0.72 2.29 9.83
C GLU A 56 -1.25 2.00 11.23
N ARG A 57 -2.28 2.70 11.69
CA ARG A 57 -2.78 2.56 13.07
C ARG A 57 -3.57 1.28 13.32
N THR A 58 -4.10 0.63 12.29
CA THR A 58 -4.88 -0.59 12.42
C THR A 58 -4.12 -1.84 11.99
N ASP A 59 -2.83 -1.72 11.65
CA ASP A 59 -2.01 -2.80 11.07
C ASP A 59 -2.70 -3.50 9.88
N ALA A 60 -3.54 -2.78 9.13
CA ALA A 60 -4.45 -3.37 8.15
C ALA A 60 -3.67 -4.05 7.02
N ALA A 61 -2.59 -3.43 6.55
CA ALA A 61 -1.76 -4.00 5.49
C ALA A 61 -1.08 -5.31 5.90
N ARG A 62 -0.56 -5.38 7.14
CA ARG A 62 0.03 -6.60 7.69
C ARG A 62 -1.01 -7.72 7.80
N MET A 63 -2.19 -7.42 8.33
CA MET A 63 -3.28 -8.38 8.41
C MET A 63 -3.68 -8.95 7.04
N VAL A 64 -3.77 -8.08 6.02
CA VAL A 64 -4.06 -8.50 4.64
C VAL A 64 -2.97 -9.43 4.10
N ARG A 65 -1.70 -9.08 4.31
CA ARG A 65 -0.54 -9.90 3.90
C ARG A 65 -0.48 -11.27 4.58
N GLU A 66 -0.97 -11.40 5.80
CA GLU A 66 -0.96 -12.65 6.56
C GLU A 66 -1.94 -13.69 6.02
N VAL A 67 -3.06 -13.25 5.41
CA VAL A 67 -4.13 -14.16 4.99
C VAL A 67 -4.24 -14.32 3.47
N LEU A 68 -3.84 -13.32 2.69
CA LEU A 68 -3.94 -13.35 1.24
C LEU A 68 -2.65 -13.90 0.63
N SER A 69 -2.78 -14.46 -0.59
CA SER A 69 -1.61 -14.76 -1.41
C SER A 69 -0.81 -13.48 -1.68
N GLN A 70 0.49 -13.62 -2.00
CA GLN A 70 1.31 -12.46 -2.32
C GLN A 70 0.71 -11.63 -3.47
N GLU A 71 0.22 -12.29 -4.52
CA GLU A 71 -0.37 -11.63 -5.70
C GLU A 71 -1.68 -10.90 -5.35
N ASP A 72 -2.56 -11.50 -4.55
CA ASP A 72 -3.83 -10.86 -4.16
C ASP A 72 -3.60 -9.68 -3.22
N ALA A 73 -2.66 -9.80 -2.28
CA ALA A 73 -2.28 -8.69 -1.42
C ALA A 73 -1.63 -7.54 -2.22
N ASP A 74 -0.80 -7.85 -3.22
CA ASP A 74 -0.20 -6.86 -4.12
C ASP A 74 -1.29 -6.07 -4.88
N VAL A 75 -2.33 -6.75 -5.36
CA VAL A 75 -3.48 -6.11 -6.04
C VAL A 75 -4.21 -5.12 -5.13
N VAL A 76 -4.39 -5.46 -3.85
CA VAL A 76 -5.05 -4.60 -2.85
C VAL A 76 -4.18 -3.40 -2.50
N LEU A 77 -2.89 -3.62 -2.25
CA LEU A 77 -2.00 -2.63 -1.62
C LEU A 77 -1.29 -1.71 -2.62
N ARG A 78 -1.16 -2.09 -3.90
CA ARG A 78 -0.44 -1.28 -4.91
C ARG A 78 -0.98 0.14 -5.06
N GLN A 79 -2.31 0.32 -4.94
CA GLN A 79 -2.89 1.66 -5.03
C GLN A 79 -2.58 2.49 -3.78
N VAL A 80 -2.40 1.87 -2.61
CA VAL A 80 -1.95 2.59 -1.40
C VAL A 80 -0.54 3.15 -1.62
N VAL A 81 0.37 2.34 -2.18
CA VAL A 81 1.75 2.76 -2.50
C VAL A 81 1.76 3.93 -3.49
N ARG A 82 1.02 3.81 -4.60
CA ARG A 82 0.91 4.89 -5.59
C ARG A 82 0.40 6.19 -4.96
N ARG A 83 -0.64 6.11 -4.12
CA ARG A 83 -1.20 7.29 -3.43
C ARG A 83 -0.21 7.90 -2.43
N ALA A 84 0.55 7.07 -1.73
CA ALA A 84 1.60 7.54 -0.82
C ALA A 84 2.69 8.33 -1.56
N PHE A 85 3.18 7.82 -2.69
CA PHE A 85 4.16 8.55 -3.50
C PHE A 85 3.62 9.82 -4.14
N LEU A 86 2.38 9.81 -4.66
CA LEU A 86 1.78 10.99 -5.26
C LEU A 86 1.51 12.11 -4.25
N HIS A 87 1.32 11.76 -2.98
CA HIS A 87 1.12 12.74 -1.91
C HIS A 87 2.44 13.26 -1.30
N ALA A 88 3.53 12.52 -1.46
CA ALA A 88 4.83 12.92 -0.92
C ALA A 88 5.41 14.10 -1.71
N PRO A 89 5.97 15.12 -1.04
CA PRO A 89 6.78 16.14 -1.70
C PRO A 89 7.89 15.50 -2.55
N ARG A 90 8.20 16.11 -3.70
CA ARG A 90 9.24 15.65 -4.63
C ARG A 90 10.64 16.05 -4.15
N GLU A 91 11.00 15.51 -3.00
CA GLU A 91 12.28 15.68 -2.32
C GLU A 91 12.74 14.31 -1.79
N GLU A 92 14.05 14.11 -1.66
CA GLU A 92 14.62 12.83 -1.22
C GLU A 92 14.03 12.34 0.11
N ALA A 93 14.08 13.16 1.16
CA ALA A 93 13.71 12.71 2.51
C ALA A 93 12.23 12.29 2.65
N PRO A 94 11.24 13.02 2.11
CA PRO A 94 9.84 12.57 2.10
C PRO A 94 9.60 11.31 1.27
N LEU A 95 10.24 11.16 0.11
CA LEU A 95 10.15 9.95 -0.72
C LEU A 95 10.77 8.74 0.00
N MET A 96 11.90 8.95 0.67
CA MET A 96 12.53 7.97 1.55
C MET A 96 11.63 7.53 2.71
N GLU A 97 10.79 8.44 3.23
CA GLU A 97 9.80 8.06 4.24
C GLU A 97 8.67 7.20 3.68
N VAL A 98 8.26 7.36 2.41
CA VAL A 98 7.27 6.46 1.79
C VAL A 98 7.77 5.01 1.79
N PHE A 99 9.04 4.80 1.42
CA PHE A 99 9.67 3.48 1.48
C PHE A 99 9.66 2.91 2.90
N ARG A 100 10.16 3.67 3.87
CA ARG A 100 10.21 3.26 5.28
C ARG A 100 8.82 2.99 5.86
N TRP A 101 7.82 3.78 5.47
CA TRP A 101 6.44 3.60 5.87
C TRP A 101 5.84 2.31 5.30
N CYS A 102 6.10 1.99 4.03
CA CYS A 102 5.65 0.73 3.42
C CYS A 102 6.25 -0.49 4.15
N GLU A 103 7.54 -0.44 4.49
CA GLU A 103 8.22 -1.49 5.25
C GLU A 103 7.65 -1.62 6.68
N ARG A 104 7.52 -0.50 7.39
CA ARG A 104 7.02 -0.46 8.78
C ARG A 104 5.59 -0.98 8.89
N THR A 105 4.72 -0.64 7.94
CA THR A 105 3.31 -1.08 7.91
C THR A 105 3.13 -2.48 7.35
N GLY A 106 4.19 -3.12 6.85
CA GLY A 106 4.15 -4.44 6.25
C GLY A 106 3.49 -4.47 4.87
N ILE A 107 3.39 -3.32 4.17
CA ILE A 107 2.90 -3.28 2.80
C ILE A 107 3.87 -4.01 1.87
N THR A 108 5.17 -3.76 2.00
CA THR A 108 6.24 -4.41 1.24
C THR A 108 7.42 -4.70 2.17
N PRO A 109 8.22 -5.75 1.90
CA PRO A 109 9.37 -6.10 2.72
C PRO A 109 10.63 -5.29 2.39
N GLU A 110 10.70 -4.70 1.19
CA GLU A 110 11.85 -3.95 0.71
C GLU A 110 11.46 -2.90 -0.34
N ARG A 111 12.33 -1.90 -0.52
CA ARG A 111 12.15 -0.79 -1.48
C ARG A 111 11.89 -1.25 -2.92
N GLY A 112 12.59 -2.29 -3.38
CA GLY A 112 12.39 -2.83 -4.73
C GLY A 112 10.95 -3.30 -4.95
N HIS A 113 10.36 -3.99 -3.97
CA HIS A 113 8.96 -4.40 -4.05
C HIS A 113 8.02 -3.19 -4.00
N THR A 114 8.34 -2.16 -3.22
CA THR A 114 7.58 -0.89 -3.23
C THR A 114 7.54 -0.25 -4.62
N LEU A 115 8.68 -0.17 -5.32
CA LEU A 115 8.73 0.32 -6.69
C LEU A 115 7.97 -0.58 -7.66
N ALA A 116 8.07 -1.90 -7.52
CA ALA A 116 7.29 -2.84 -8.33
C ALA A 116 5.79 -2.63 -8.16
N LEU A 117 5.30 -2.42 -6.93
CA LEU A 117 3.90 -2.10 -6.69
C LEU A 117 3.49 -0.76 -7.31
N ALA A 118 4.35 0.26 -7.25
CA ALA A 118 4.07 1.55 -7.90
C ALA A 118 3.93 1.40 -9.43
N ILE A 119 4.78 0.59 -10.07
CA ILE A 119 4.68 0.24 -11.50
C ILE A 119 3.38 -0.51 -11.80
N GLU A 120 3.06 -1.54 -11.00
CA GLU A 120 1.83 -2.32 -11.17
C GLU A 120 0.57 -1.48 -10.95
N ALA A 121 0.66 -0.45 -10.11
CA ALA A 121 -0.40 0.53 -9.89
C ALA A 121 -0.56 1.53 -11.05
N LYS A 122 0.26 1.41 -12.11
CA LYS A 122 0.29 2.30 -13.27
C LYS A 122 0.62 3.74 -12.89
N MET A 123 1.60 3.91 -12.01
CA MET A 123 2.21 5.21 -11.78
C MET A 123 2.89 5.70 -13.06
N ASP A 124 2.86 7.01 -13.28
CA ASP A 124 3.47 7.61 -14.46
C ASP A 124 4.99 7.39 -14.47
N MET A 125 5.57 7.18 -15.65
CA MET A 125 6.99 6.86 -15.77
C MET A 125 7.88 8.04 -15.40
N ASP A 126 7.48 9.27 -15.72
CA ASP A 126 8.27 10.46 -15.38
C ASP A 126 8.29 10.68 -13.85
N ASP A 127 7.17 10.40 -13.19
CA ASP A 127 7.07 10.39 -11.73
C ASP A 127 7.98 9.30 -11.12
N LEU A 128 7.99 8.09 -11.69
CA LEU A 128 8.83 6.99 -11.21
C LEU A 128 10.32 7.28 -11.41
N ASP A 129 10.71 7.81 -12.56
CA ASP A 129 12.09 8.21 -12.85
C ASP A 129 12.53 9.30 -11.88
N THR A 130 11.69 10.30 -11.63
CA THR A 130 11.95 11.35 -10.63
C THR A 130 12.15 10.77 -9.24
N ILE A 131 11.33 9.79 -8.82
CA ILE A 131 11.50 9.13 -7.52
C ILE A 131 12.84 8.40 -7.47
N CYS A 132 13.16 7.62 -8.50
CA CYS A 132 14.40 6.84 -8.56
C CYS A 132 15.65 7.72 -8.55
N ASP A 133 15.64 8.83 -9.30
CA ASP A 133 16.74 9.79 -9.34
C ASP A 133 16.96 10.44 -7.98
N LEU A 134 15.88 10.85 -7.30
CA LEU A 134 15.94 11.51 -6.01
C LEU A 134 16.31 10.58 -4.85
N THR A 135 15.95 9.29 -4.91
CA THR A 135 16.25 8.32 -3.84
C THR A 135 17.44 7.41 -4.14
N HIS A 136 18.03 7.54 -5.33
CA HIS A 136 19.10 6.67 -5.84
C HIS A 136 18.71 5.18 -5.86
N ASP A 137 17.41 4.88 -5.96
CA ASP A 137 16.91 3.52 -6.11
C ASP A 137 16.77 3.18 -7.60
N ALA A 138 16.96 1.91 -7.96
CA ALA A 138 16.71 1.41 -9.30
C ALA A 138 15.43 0.58 -9.31
N TYR A 139 14.49 0.88 -10.20
CA TYR A 139 13.41 -0.05 -10.48
C TYR A 139 13.95 -1.20 -11.35
N TYR A 140 13.90 -2.43 -10.84
CA TYR A 140 14.08 -3.62 -11.67
C TYR A 140 12.69 -4.15 -12.01
N PRO A 141 12.24 -4.06 -13.28
CA PRO A 141 10.96 -4.63 -13.71
C PRO A 141 10.84 -6.15 -13.45
N THR A 142 11.94 -6.80 -13.08
CA THR A 142 12.09 -8.24 -12.95
C THR A 142 12.48 -8.68 -11.54
N LEU A 143 11.77 -8.24 -10.49
CA LEU A 143 11.88 -8.92 -9.18
C LEU A 143 11.39 -10.37 -9.22
N ARG A 144 10.58 -10.76 -10.23
CA ARG A 144 10.33 -12.17 -10.57
C ARG A 144 11.59 -12.91 -11.05
N SER A 145 12.54 -12.23 -11.71
CA SER A 145 13.76 -12.88 -12.22
C SER A 145 14.83 -13.01 -11.16
N ARG A 146 15.03 -12.02 -10.27
CA ARG A 146 16.11 -12.13 -9.26
C ARG A 146 15.83 -13.14 -8.16
N ARG A 147 14.58 -13.37 -7.73
CA ARG A 147 14.27 -14.47 -6.80
C ARG A 147 14.44 -15.83 -7.49
N ALA A 148 14.08 -15.94 -8.77
CA ALA A 148 14.31 -17.14 -9.58
C ALA A 148 15.80 -17.38 -9.86
N GLU A 149 16.57 -16.33 -10.15
CA GLU A 149 18.03 -16.38 -10.38
C GLU A 149 18.79 -16.65 -9.09
N ALA A 150 18.41 -16.02 -7.97
CA ALA A 150 19.00 -16.28 -6.66
C ALA A 150 18.69 -17.70 -6.15
N LEU A 151 17.48 -18.21 -6.41
CA LEU A 151 17.14 -19.62 -6.13
C LEU A 151 17.87 -20.59 -7.09
N ALA A 152 18.10 -20.21 -8.34
CA ALA A 152 18.85 -21.01 -9.32
C ALA A 152 20.37 -21.02 -9.07
N LEU A 153 20.91 -19.99 -8.43
CA LEU A 153 22.32 -19.91 -8.02
C LEU A 153 22.60 -20.58 -6.66
N ALA A 154 21.54 -20.86 -5.88
CA ALA A 154 21.62 -21.49 -4.57
C ALA A 154 21.25 -23.00 -4.59
N ALA A 155 20.93 -23.56 -5.75
CA ALA A 155 20.65 -24.98 -6.01
C ALA A 155 21.80 -25.62 -6.79
#